data_AF-A0A383CNE1-F1
#
_entry.id   AF-A0A383CNE1-F1
#
_cell.length_a   1.000
_cell.length_b   1.000
_cell.length_c   1.000
_cell.angle_alpha   90.00
_cell.angle_beta   90.00
_cell.angle_gamma   90.00
#
_symmetry.space_group_name_H-M   'P 1'
#
loop_
_entity.id
_entity.type
_entity.pdbx_description
1 polymer ?
#
loop_
_entity_poly.entity_id
_entity_poly.type
_entity_poly.pdbx_seq_one_letter_code
_entity_poly.pdbx_strand_id
1 'polypeptide(L)'
;MAIVANLFIDQGTDFEIVVDVSDATGETLDLTGYSSAAQIRKTYGSTTTAATFATSHGTPAEGKVTMSLTDTQTTGLTAGRYVYDMNITSSGGTT
;
A
#
# COMPACT_ATOMS: atom_id res chain seq x y z
N MET A 1 -11.72 -10.40 0.22
CA MET A 1 -12.54 -9.21 0.55
C MET A 1 -11.61 -8.01 0.63
N ALA A 2 -11.92 -6.90 -0.04
CA ALA A 2 -11.15 -5.67 0.15
C ALA A 2 -11.53 -5.05 1.51
N ILE A 3 -10.58 -4.95 2.42
CA ILE A 3 -10.76 -4.23 3.68
C ILE A 3 -10.55 -2.73 3.42
N VAL A 4 -11.48 -1.91 3.90
CA VAL A 4 -11.31 -0.45 3.88
C VAL A 4 -10.61 -0.03 5.16
N ALA A 5 -9.34 0.34 5.07
CA ALA A 5 -8.61 0.98 6.16
C ALA A 5 -8.48 2.48 5.87
N ASN A 6 -8.81 3.32 6.86
CA ASN A 6 -8.50 4.74 6.78
C ASN A 6 -7.06 4.94 7.24
N LEU A 7 -6.24 5.58 6.42
CA LEU A 7 -4.86 5.95 6.77
C LEU A 7 -4.83 7.41 7.22
N PHE A 8 -4.10 7.67 8.30
CA PHE A 8 -3.82 9.01 8.80
C PHE A 8 -2.33 9.28 8.61
N ILE A 9 -2.01 10.26 7.77
CA ILE A 9 -0.65 10.58 7.37
C ILE A 9 -0.41 12.05 7.74
N ASP A 10 0.51 12.28 8.68
CA ASP A 10 0.92 13.63 9.06
C ASP A 10 1.98 14.15 8.08
N GLN A 11 1.84 15.42 7.68
CA GLN A 11 2.81 16.05 6.78
C GLN A 11 4.13 16.28 7.50
N GLY A 12 5.25 15.95 6.85
CA GLY A 12 6.59 16.20 7.40
C GLY A 12 7.09 15.11 8.35
N THR A 13 6.42 13.96 8.39
CA THR A 13 6.89 12.78 9.13
C THR A 13 6.98 11.58 8.20
N ASP A 14 7.86 10.65 8.52
CA ASP A 14 7.81 9.32 7.93
C ASP A 14 6.48 8.64 8.32
N PHE A 15 5.90 7.90 7.38
CA PHE A 15 4.69 7.12 7.59
C PHE A 15 4.97 5.65 7.27
N GLU A 16 4.49 4.76 8.12
CA GLU A 16 4.58 3.32 7.91
C GLU A 16 3.29 2.62 8.36
N ILE A 17 2.85 1.65 7.57
CA ILE A 17 1.80 0.71 7.96
C ILE A 17 2.15 -0.69 7.46
N VAL A 18 1.80 -1.70 8.24
CA VAL A 18 1.88 -3.11 7.84
C VAL A 18 0.48 -3.62 7.53
N VAL A 19 0.32 -4.20 6.34
CA VAL A 19 -0.92 -4.82 5.88
C VAL A 19 -0.76 -6.33 5.93
N ASP A 20 -1.63 -7.00 6.68
CA ASP A 20 -1.75 -8.45 6.67
C ASP A 20 -2.57 -8.91 5.45
N VAL A 21 -2.03 -9.86 4.70
CA VAL A 21 -2.59 -10.41 3.48
C VAL A 21 -3.04 -11.84 3.74
N SER A 22 -4.33 -12.08 3.53
CA SER A 22 -4.95 -13.40 3.61
C SER A 22 -5.54 -13.82 2.27
N ASP A 23 -5.63 -15.11 2.06
CA ASP A 23 -6.26 -15.70 0.89
C ASP A 23 -7.81 -15.67 0.98
N ALA A 24 -8.49 -16.28 0.01
CA ALA A 24 -9.95 -16.30 -0.03
C ALA A 24 -10.59 -17.10 1.12
N THR A 25 -9.82 -17.92 1.83
CA THR A 25 -10.25 -18.73 2.98
C THR A 25 -9.95 -18.05 4.32
N GLY A 26 -9.17 -16.96 4.31
CA GLY A 26 -8.79 -16.20 5.50
C GLY A 26 -7.45 -16.61 6.11
N GLU A 27 -6.75 -17.55 5.49
CA GLU A 27 -5.41 -17.98 5.90
C GLU A 27 -4.35 -17.03 5.37
N THR A 28 -3.22 -16.91 6.08
CA THR A 28 -2.08 -16.10 5.64
C THR A 28 -1.59 -16.53 4.26
N LEU A 29 -1.47 -15.57 3.33
CA LEU A 29 -0.96 -15.83 1.99
C LEU A 29 0.57 -15.70 1.95
N ASP A 30 1.29 -16.74 1.52
CA ASP A 30 2.73 -16.64 1.25
C ASP A 30 2.99 -15.78 0.01
N LEU A 31 3.68 -14.65 0.20
CA LEU A 31 3.99 -13.67 -0.83
C LEU A 31 5.30 -13.96 -1.58
N THR A 32 5.89 -15.15 -1.42
CA THR A 32 7.11 -15.54 -2.13
C THR A 32 6.90 -15.45 -3.66
N GLY A 33 7.71 -14.61 -4.31
CA GLY A 33 7.63 -14.38 -5.75
C GLY A 33 6.54 -13.40 -6.18
N TYR A 34 5.83 -12.77 -5.24
CA TYR A 34 4.90 -11.68 -5.52
C TYR A 34 5.65 -10.34 -5.55
N SER A 35 5.04 -9.37 -6.22
CA SER A 35 5.41 -7.95 -6.12
C SER A 35 4.23 -7.15 -5.64
N SER A 36 4.49 -6.02 -4.99
CA SER A 36 3.45 -5.09 -4.56
C SER A 36 3.75 -3.70 -5.09
N ALA A 37 2.68 -2.94 -5.33
CA ALA A 37 2.74 -1.53 -5.66
C ALA A 37 1.56 -0.82 -5.00
N ALA A 38 1.78 0.39 -4.49
CA ALA A 38 0.74 1.18 -3.86
C ALA A 38 0.93 2.67 -4.15
N GLN A 39 -0.18 3.37 -4.37
CA GLN A 39 -0.17 4.78 -4.74
C GLN A 39 -1.33 5.55 -4.10
N ILE A 40 -1.15 6.84 -3.94
CA ILE A 40 -2.15 7.80 -3.46
C ILE A 40 -2.61 8.67 -4.63
N ARG A 41 -3.92 8.90 -4.74
CA ARG A 41 -4.55 9.80 -5.72
C ARG A 41 -5.56 10.69 -5.04
N LYS A 42 -5.86 11.86 -5.63
CA LYS A 42 -6.79 12.81 -4.99
C LYS A 42 -8.22 12.28 -4.95
N THR A 43 -8.65 11.65 -6.04
CA THR A 43 -9.97 11.04 -6.22
C THR A 43 -9.83 9.82 -7.14
N TYR A 44 -10.86 8.97 -7.20
CA TYR A 44 -10.89 7.78 -8.06
C TYR A 44 -10.68 8.08 -9.55
N GLY A 45 -11.12 9.26 -10.02
CA GLY A 45 -10.96 9.68 -11.41
C GLY A 45 -9.65 10.43 -11.71
N SER A 46 -8.78 10.62 -10.71
CA SER A 46 -7.54 11.36 -10.88
C SER A 46 -6.54 10.58 -11.73
N THR A 47 -6.06 11.17 -12.82
CA THR A 47 -5.02 10.57 -13.67
C THR A 47 -3.61 10.81 -13.12
N THR A 48 -3.44 11.79 -12.23
CA THR A 48 -2.17 12.08 -11.56
C THR A 48 -2.04 11.34 -10.24
N THR A 49 -0.85 10.81 -9.99
CA THR A 49 -0.43 10.22 -8.71
C THR A 49 0.06 11.33 -7.78
N ALA A 50 -0.45 11.37 -6.55
CA ALA A 50 -0.06 12.33 -5.53
C ALA A 50 1.19 11.89 -4.77
N ALA A 51 1.31 10.58 -4.49
CA ALA A 51 2.51 9.95 -3.94
C ALA A 51 2.49 8.45 -4.24
N THR A 52 3.64 7.80 -4.18
CA THR A 52 3.79 6.35 -4.33
C THR A 52 4.42 5.81 -3.06
N PHE A 53 3.79 4.81 -2.45
CA PHE A 53 4.36 4.12 -1.30
C PHE A 53 5.54 3.26 -1.73
N ALA A 54 6.61 3.24 -0.94
CA ALA A 54 7.54 2.13 -0.99
C ALA A 54 6.85 0.90 -0.37
N THR A 55 7.04 -0.28 -0.97
CA THR A 55 6.46 -1.52 -0.45
C THR A 55 7.52 -2.58 -0.23
N SER A 56 7.42 -3.34 0.87
CA SER A 56 8.32 -4.44 1.20
C SER A 56 7.54 -5.60 1.82
N HIS A 57 7.98 -6.84 1.60
CA HIS A 57 7.32 -8.04 2.14
C HIS A 57 7.98 -8.58 3.41
N GLY A 58 9.12 -8.01 3.84
CA GLY A 58 9.86 -8.50 5.01
C GLY A 58 10.15 -10.00 4.90
N THR A 59 9.46 -10.81 5.71
CA THR A 59 9.37 -12.28 5.58
C THR A 59 8.11 -12.64 4.76
N PRO A 60 8.22 -12.99 3.46
CA PRO A 60 7.04 -13.15 2.59
C PRO A 60 6.06 -14.23 3.03
N ALA A 61 6.55 -15.30 3.68
CA ALA A 61 5.73 -16.39 4.20
C ALA A 61 4.79 -15.96 5.36
N GLU A 62 5.02 -14.79 5.98
CA GLU A 62 4.13 -14.22 6.99
C GLU A 62 2.96 -13.43 6.39
N GLY A 63 2.92 -13.27 5.07
CA GLY A 63 1.83 -12.59 4.37
C GLY A 63 1.69 -11.12 4.76
N LYS A 64 2.80 -10.41 4.96
CA LYS A 64 2.79 -9.00 5.36
C LYS A 64 3.35 -8.12 4.26
N VAL A 65 2.72 -6.97 4.03
CA VAL A 65 3.23 -5.91 3.17
C VAL A 65 3.37 -4.64 4.00
N THR A 66 4.60 -4.17 4.17
CA THR A 66 4.88 -2.84 4.71
C THR A 66 4.74 -1.82 3.59
N MET A 67 3.92 -0.80 3.80
CA MET A 67 3.84 0.39 2.96
C MET A 67 4.40 1.60 3.71
N SER A 68 5.28 2.36 3.07
CA SER A 68 5.87 3.54 3.71
C SER A 68 5.99 4.75 2.78
N LEU A 69 6.02 5.93 3.39
CA LEU A 69 6.33 7.21 2.76
C LEU A 69 7.38 7.92 3.61
N THR A 70 8.28 8.64 2.97
CA THR A 70 9.24 9.50 3.67
C THR A 70 8.61 10.84 4.05
N ASP A 71 9.21 11.53 5.02
CA ASP A 71 8.90 12.90 5.41
C ASP A 71 8.73 13.88 4.22
N THR A 72 9.55 13.70 3.19
CA THR A 72 9.60 14.52 1.99
C THR A 72 8.36 14.26 1.14
N GLN A 73 7.96 12.99 1.02
CA GLN A 73 6.74 12.61 0.30
C GLN A 73 5.50 13.07 1.05
N THR A 74 5.45 12.91 2.39
CA THR A 74 4.29 13.35 3.19
C THR A 74 4.18 14.87 3.25
N THR A 75 5.30 15.61 3.24
CA THR A 75 5.30 17.07 3.08
C THR A 75 4.72 17.50 1.73
N GLY A 76 5.02 16.76 0.66
CA GLY A 76 4.52 17.04 -0.69
C GLY A 76 3.01 16.81 -0.88
N LEU A 77 2.38 16.03 0.01
CA LEU A 77 0.93 15.84 -0.01
C LEU A 77 0.24 17.08 0.53
N THR A 78 -0.66 17.69 -0.25
CA THR A 78 -1.53 18.76 0.26
C THR A 78 -2.52 18.21 1.29
N ALA A 79 -2.77 18.92 2.38
CA ALA A 79 -3.76 18.50 3.37
C ALA A 79 -5.14 18.23 2.76
N GLY A 80 -5.81 17.16 3.22
CA GLY A 80 -7.17 16.80 2.84
C GLY A 80 -7.35 15.32 2.58
N ARG A 81 -8.51 14.94 2.03
CA ARG A 81 -8.82 13.53 1.74
C ARG A 81 -8.23 13.09 0.41
N TYR A 82 -7.79 11.83 0.38
CA TYR A 82 -7.24 11.11 -0.76
C TYR A 82 -7.85 9.70 -0.81
N VAL A 83 -7.60 9.02 -1.92
CA VAL A 83 -7.80 7.58 -2.08
C VAL A 83 -6.45 6.92 -2.30
N TYR A 84 -6.33 5.66 -1.93
CA TYR A 84 -5.14 4.87 -2.19
C TYR A 84 -5.54 3.47 -2.62
N ASP A 85 -4.63 2.79 -3.29
CA ASP A 85 -4.70 1.36 -3.58
C ASP A 85 -3.37 0.67 -3.20
N MET A 86 -3.45 -0.63 -2.98
CA MET A 86 -2.31 -1.52 -2.92
C MET A 86 -2.65 -2.74 -3.76
N ASN A 87 -1.84 -2.99 -4.79
CA ASN A 87 -1.97 -4.12 -5.67
C ASN A 87 -0.82 -5.09 -5.40
N ILE A 88 -1.16 -6.37 -5.33
CA ILE A 88 -0.22 -7.47 -5.22
C ILE A 88 -0.31 -8.27 -6.51
N THR A 89 0.83 -8.58 -7.13
CA THR A 89 0.91 -9.29 -8.41
C THR A 89 1.74 -10.55 -8.23
N SER A 90 1.16 -11.70 -8.54
CA SER A 90 1.90 -12.98 -8.56
C SER A 90 2.95 -12.99 -9.69
N SER A 91 3.98 -13.83 -9.54
CA SER A 91 5.00 -14.04 -10.58
C SER A 91 4.44 -14.49 -11.94
N GLY A 92 3.24 -15.07 -11.97
CA GLY A 92 2.51 -15.43 -13.19
C GLY A 92 1.75 -14.28 -13.85
N GLY A 93 1.82 -13.05 -13.30
CA GLY A 93 1.10 -11.88 -13.82
C GLY A 93 -0.40 -11.84 -13.47
N THR A 94 -0.86 -12.74 -12.60
CA THR A 94 -2.22 -12.65 -12.05
C THR A 94 -2.19 -11.69 -10.87
N THR A 95 -2.95 -10.61 -10.98
CA THR A 95 -3.18 -9.58 -9.97
C THR A 95 -4.47 -9.85 -9.20
#